data_AF-A0A534QKP8-F1
#
_entry.id   AF-A0A534QKP8-F1
#
_cell.length_a   1.000
_cell.length_b   1.000
_cell.length_c   1.000
_cell.angle_alpha   90.00
_cell.angle_beta   90.00
_cell.angle_gamma   90.00
#
_symmetry.space_group_name_H-M   'P 1'
#
loop_
_entity.id
_entity.type
_entity.pdbx_description
1 polymer ?
#
loop_
_entity_poly.entity_id
_entity_poly.type
_entity_poly.pdbx_seq_one_letter_code
_entity_poly.pdbx_strand_id
1 'polypeptide(L)'
;MTPTPDVVPICLRVPRREIAYVKFVFESYEGVATVRTLDRHRATLVVLTTADFEAVARAVVASLAAEGVCEESAPPAGFDGDWLGPDEDA
;
A
#
# COMPACT_ATOMS: atom_id res chain seq x y z
N MET A 1 -3.81 -23.72 -13.56
CA MET A 1 -3.03 -22.48 -13.37
C MET A 1 -3.98 -21.52 -12.69
N THR A 2 -3.84 -21.34 -11.38
CA THR A 2 -4.63 -20.34 -10.65
C THR A 2 -4.15 -18.97 -11.15
N PRO A 3 -5.03 -18.07 -11.62
CA PRO A 3 -4.59 -16.75 -12.06
C PRO A 3 -3.87 -16.09 -10.89
N THR A 4 -2.60 -15.78 -11.06
CA THR A 4 -1.88 -14.91 -10.14
C THR A 4 -2.66 -13.60 -10.12
N PRO A 5 -3.05 -13.07 -8.96
CA PRO A 5 -3.71 -11.77 -8.94
C PRO A 5 -2.76 -10.76 -9.59
N ASP A 6 -3.26 -10.01 -10.59
CA ASP A 6 -2.49 -8.98 -11.30
C ASP A 6 -1.98 -7.89 -10.35
N VAL A 7 -2.52 -7.84 -9.13
CA VAL A 7 -2.21 -6.87 -8.08
C VAL A 7 -1.68 -7.60 -6.84
N VAL A 8 -0.53 -7.15 -6.37
CA VAL A 8 0.13 -7.55 -5.12
C VAL A 8 -0.09 -6.47 -4.07
N PRO A 9 -0.86 -6.74 -3.00
CA PRO A 9 -1.07 -5.78 -1.91
C PRO A 9 0.05 -5.86 -0.86
N ILE A 10 0.56 -4.71 -0.43
CA ILE A 10 1.49 -4.58 0.69
C ILE A 10 0.86 -3.65 1.73
N CYS A 11 0.50 -4.19 2.89
CA CYS A 11 -0.15 -3.43 3.95
C CYS A 11 0.88 -2.79 4.89
N LEU A 12 0.74 -1.49 5.12
CA LEU A 12 1.65 -0.71 5.95
C LEU A 12 0.89 -0.06 7.11
N ARG A 13 1.46 -0.14 8.32
CA ARG A 13 1.10 0.77 9.41
C ARG A 13 2.01 1.98 9.30
N VAL A 14 1.40 3.16 9.28
CA VAL A 14 2.11 4.44 9.08
C VAL A 14 1.72 5.37 10.22
N PRO A 15 2.64 6.06 10.91
CA PRO A 15 2.25 7.09 11.86
C PRO A 15 1.42 8.16 11.13
N ARG A 16 0.30 8.61 11.72
CA ARG A 16 -0.66 9.51 11.04
C ARG A 16 -0.02 10.73 10.37
N ARG A 17 1.01 11.29 11.01
CA ARG A 17 1.75 12.47 10.52
C ARG A 17 2.57 12.18 9.25
N GLU A 18 2.96 10.93 9.02
CA GLU A 18 3.78 10.50 7.88
C GLU A 18 2.94 9.99 6.70
N ILE A 19 1.61 9.85 6.84
CA ILE A 19 0.75 9.30 5.76
C ILE A 19 0.94 10.07 4.45
N ALA A 20 0.98 11.40 4.52
CA ALA A 20 1.19 12.23 3.33
C ALA A 20 2.54 11.94 2.70
N TYR A 21 3.62 11.92 3.51
CA TYR A 21 4.96 11.65 3.02
C TYR A 21 5.06 10.29 2.32
N VAL A 22 4.60 9.22 2.98
CA VAL A 22 4.62 7.86 2.41
C VAL A 22 3.83 7.79 1.10
N LYS A 23 2.63 8.40 1.04
CA LYS A 23 1.85 8.45 -0.20
C LYS A 23 2.58 9.18 -1.32
N PHE A 24 3.11 10.37 -1.04
CA PHE A 24 3.83 11.17 -2.03
C PHE A 24 5.06 10.46 -2.58
N VAL A 25 5.78 9.68 -1.77
CA VAL A 25 6.91 8.87 -2.26
C VAL A 25 6.45 7.89 -3.33
N PHE A 26 5.41 7.09 -3.06
CA PHE A 26 4.90 6.14 -4.06
C PHE A 26 4.27 6.82 -5.27
N GLU A 27 3.46 7.87 -5.07
CA GLU A 27 2.82 8.62 -6.16
C GLU A 27 3.84 9.32 -7.07
N SER A 28 5.04 9.63 -6.57
CA SER A 28 6.14 10.19 -7.36
C SER A 28 6.82 9.15 -8.27
N TYR A 29 6.63 7.85 -8.01
CA TYR A 29 7.13 6.76 -8.86
C TYR A 29 6.00 6.24 -9.76
N GLU A 30 5.82 6.89 -10.91
CA GLU A 30 4.81 6.51 -11.90
C GLU A 30 4.87 5.01 -12.25
N GLY A 31 3.72 4.34 -12.22
CA GLY A 31 3.58 2.93 -12.59
C GLY A 31 4.02 1.92 -11.53
N VAL A 32 4.72 2.35 -10.46
CA VAL A 32 5.21 1.41 -9.43
C VAL A 32 4.08 0.93 -8.53
N ALA A 33 3.25 1.83 -8.01
CA ALA A 33 2.13 1.45 -7.17
C ALA A 33 1.05 2.53 -7.07
N THR A 34 -0.16 2.11 -6.72
CA THR A 34 -1.21 2.99 -6.20
C THR A 34 -1.34 2.80 -4.70
N VAL A 35 -1.46 3.88 -3.93
CA VAL A 35 -1.57 3.81 -2.46
C VAL A 35 -2.96 4.22 -2.00
N ARG A 36 -3.59 3.39 -1.17
CA ARG A 36 -4.89 3.68 -0.55
C ARG A 36 -4.80 3.66 0.96
N THR A 37 -5.74 4.33 1.61
CA THR A 37 -5.90 4.29 3.07
C THR A 37 -7.00 3.29 3.41
N LEU A 38 -6.64 2.15 4.02
CA LEU A 38 -7.59 1.11 4.44
C LEU A 38 -8.32 1.49 5.73
N ASP A 39 -7.61 2.10 6.68
CA ASP A 39 -8.19 2.55 7.93
C ASP A 39 -7.54 3.88 8.34
N ARG A 40 -8.32 4.96 8.23
CA ARG A 40 -7.86 6.30 8.59
C ARG A 40 -7.64 6.47 10.09
N HIS A 41 -8.29 5.68 10.94
CA HIS A 41 -8.18 5.77 12.40
C HIS A 41 -6.95 5.00 12.90
N ARG A 42 -6.69 3.83 12.32
CA ARG A 42 -5.52 2.98 12.61
C ARG A 42 -4.28 3.32 11.78
N ALA A 43 -4.42 4.26 10.83
CA ALA A 43 -3.36 4.73 9.96
C ALA A 43 -2.73 3.58 9.16
N THR A 44 -3.59 2.72 8.62
CA THR A 44 -3.19 1.59 7.76
C THR A 44 -3.34 2.01 6.30
N LEU A 45 -2.25 1.90 5.55
CA LEU A 45 -2.22 2.08 4.11
C LEU A 45 -2.08 0.71 3.42
N VAL A 46 -2.52 0.63 2.17
CA VAL A 46 -2.16 -0.46 1.26
C VAL A 46 -1.46 0.13 0.04
N VAL A 47 -0.32 -0.46 -0.30
CA VAL A 47 0.40 -0.23 -1.54
C VAL A 47 -0.01 -1.35 -2.50
N LEU A 48 -0.64 -0.99 -3.61
CA LEU A 48 -1.10 -1.90 -4.65
C LEU A 48 -0.13 -1.80 -5.82
N THR A 49 0.62 -2.86 -6.09
CA THR A 49 1.61 -2.93 -7.18
C THR A 49 1.32 -4.14 -8.07
N THR A 50 1.87 -4.19 -9.28
CA THR A 50 1.80 -5.38 -10.12
C THR A 50 2.99 -6.31 -9.82
N ALA A 51 2.90 -7.58 -10.24
CA ALA A 51 4.00 -8.53 -10.05
C ALA A 51 5.34 -8.03 -10.66
N ASP A 52 5.30 -7.32 -11.79
CA ASP A 52 6.48 -6.77 -12.46
C ASP A 52 7.18 -5.67 -11.63
N PHE A 53 6.43 -4.95 -10.80
CA PHE A 53 6.94 -3.88 -9.96
C PHE A 53 7.09 -4.25 -8.48
N GLU A 54 6.72 -5.48 -8.09
CA GLU A 54 6.74 -5.92 -6.69
C GLU A 54 8.12 -5.70 -6.04
N ALA A 55 9.20 -6.07 -6.74
CA ALA A 55 10.56 -5.89 -6.22
C ALA A 55 10.91 -4.41 -5.96
N VAL A 56 10.45 -3.52 -6.83
CA VAL A 56 10.67 -2.07 -6.70
C VAL A 56 9.83 -1.52 -5.54
N ALA A 57 8.54 -1.87 -5.49
CA ALA A 57 7.65 -1.46 -4.41
C ALA A 57 8.18 -1.91 -3.04
N ARG A 58 8.67 -3.16 -2.93
CA ARG A 58 9.30 -3.68 -1.70
C ARG A 58 10.57 -2.93 -1.33
N ALA A 59 11.40 -2.53 -2.30
CA ALA A 59 12.58 -1.72 -2.03
C ALA A 59 12.20 -0.33 -1.47
N VAL A 60 11.15 0.30 -2.00
CA VAL A 60 10.63 1.57 -1.47
C VAL A 60 10.10 1.38 -0.04
N VAL A 61 9.32 0.33 0.23
CA VAL A 61 8.85 0.00 1.59
C VAL A 61 10.03 -0.19 2.55
N ALA A 62 11.06 -0.94 2.15
CA ALA A 62 12.23 -1.18 2.98
C ALA A 62 12.99 0.13 3.31
N SER A 63 13.11 1.05 2.36
CA SER A 63 13.70 2.38 2.59
C SER A 63 12.90 3.18 3.62
N LEU A 64 11.59 3.28 3.41
CA LEU A 64 10.69 4.00 4.31
C LEU A 64 10.65 3.38 5.73
N ALA A 65 10.74 2.05 5.82
CA ALA A 65 10.85 1.36 7.11
C ALA A 65 12.18 1.66 7.80
N ALA A 66 13.30 1.74 7.07
CA ALA A 66 14.60 2.12 7.62
C ALA A 66 14.62 3.58 8.12
N GLU A 67 13.81 4.46 7.53
CA GLU A 67 13.59 5.84 8.00
C GLU A 67 12.66 5.92 9.22
N GLY A 68 12.01 4.81 9.61
CA GLY A 68 11.08 4.74 10.73
C GLY A 68 9.71 5.36 10.44
N VAL A 69 9.36 5.56 9.16
CA VAL A 69 8.09 6.18 8.76
C VAL A 69 6.98 5.16 8.46
N CYS A 70 7.29 3.87 8.36
CA CYS A 70 6.28 2.81 8.26
C CYS A 70 6.79 1.45 8.77
N GLU A 71 5.86 0.53 9.01
CA GLU A 71 6.12 -0.89 9.25
C GLU A 71 5.17 -1.75 8.41
N GLU A 72 5.63 -2.88 7.89
CA GLU A 72 4.74 -3.86 7.27
C GLU A 72 3.78 -4.43 8.32
N SER A 73 2.53 -4.64 7.92
CA SER A 73 1.47 -5.09 8.80
C SER A 73 0.51 -6.04 8.09
N ALA A 74 -0.24 -6.81 8.86
CA ALA A 74 -1.40 -7.50 8.32
C ALA A 74 -2.52 -6.48 7.98
N PRO A 75 -3.44 -6.83 7.06
CA PRO A 75 -4.62 -6.03 6.79
C PRO A 75 -5.43 -5.78 8.08
N PRO A 76 -6.22 -4.70 8.16
CA PRO A 76 -7.07 -4.42 9.31
C PRO A 76 -8.02 -5.59 9.62
N ALA A 77 -8.24 -5.87 10.91
CA ALA A 77 -9.21 -6.87 11.31
C ALA A 77 -10.62 -6.51 10.78
N GLY A 78 -11.27 -7.44 10.08
CA GLY A 78 -12.56 -7.23 9.43
C GLY A 78 -12.49 -6.69 8.00
N PHE A 79 -11.29 -6.58 7.42
CA PHE A 79 -11.13 -6.29 6.00
C PHE A 79 -11.71 -7.43 5.16
N ASP A 80 -12.59 -7.09 4.21
CA ASP A 80 -13.38 -8.01 3.39
C ASP A 80 -12.65 -8.53 2.15
N GLY A 81 -11.41 -8.08 1.92
CA GLY A 81 -10.62 -8.44 0.75
C GLY A 81 -10.77 -7.45 -0.41
N ASP A 82 -11.57 -6.40 -0.27
CA ASP A 82 -11.73 -5.37 -1.29
C ASP A 82 -10.59 -4.35 -1.24
N TRP A 83 -9.51 -4.67 -1.95
CA TRP A 83 -8.33 -3.81 -2.07
C TRP A 83 -8.59 -2.53 -2.87
N LEU A 84 -9.54 -2.59 -3.81
CA LEU A 84 -9.83 -1.53 -4.75
C LEU A 84 -10.98 -0.63 -4.28
N GLY A 85 -11.68 -1.01 -3.21
CA GLY A 85 -12.84 -0.26 -2.72
C GLY A 85 -13.97 -0.21 -3.76
N PRO A 86 -15.06 0.52 -3.46
CA PRO A 86 -16.09 0.77 -4.45
C PRO A 86 -15.50 1.53 -5.64
N ASP A 87 -15.94 1.19 -6.85
CA ASP A 87 -15.65 1.96 -8.06
C ASP A 87 -16.14 3.41 -7.84
N GLU A 88 -15.28 4.41 -8.08
CA GLU A 88 -15.64 5.83 -7.95
C GLU A 88 -16.56 6.32 -9.09
N ASP A 89 -16.95 5.44 -10.02
CA ASP A 89 -17.94 5.71 -11.06
C ASP A 89 -19.38 5.41 -10.56
N ALA A 90 -19.91 6.26 -9.68
CA ALA A 90 -21.32 6.27 -9.28
C ALA A 90 -21.91 7.68 -9.25
#